data_AF-R9MU94-F1
#
_entry.id   AF-R9MU94-F1
#
_cell.length_a   1.000
_cell.length_b   1.000
_cell.length_c   1.000
_cell.angle_alpha   90.00
_cell.angle_beta   90.00
_cell.angle_gamma   90.00
#
_symmetry.space_group_name_H-M   'P 1'
#
loop_
_entity.id
_entity.type
_entity.pdbx_description
1 polymer ?
#
loop_
_entity_poly.entity_id
_entity_poly.type
_entity_poly.pdbx_seq_one_letter_code
_entity_poly.pdbx_strand_id
1 'polypeptide(L)' 'MFTFEDFKSLARITDRDELMSAVAQVPEEDLRTALFFTLLACGKNIEINNELWRREHERANRAEAMLKSKFPDD' A
#
# COMPACT_ATOMS: atom_id res chain seq x y z
N MET A 1 7.63 -10.07 -26.26
CA MET A 1 6.77 -10.99 -25.52
C MET A 1 7.23 -10.98 -24.09
N PHE A 2 6.45 -10.34 -23.23
CA PHE A 2 6.64 -10.39 -21.80
C PHE A 2 6.50 -11.81 -21.26
N THR A 3 7.38 -12.20 -20.35
CA THR A 3 7.48 -13.56 -19.80
C THR A 3 7.25 -13.57 -18.28
N PHE A 4 7.15 -14.77 -17.72
CA PHE A 4 7.08 -14.93 -16.27
C PHE A 4 8.37 -14.49 -15.55
N GLU A 5 9.54 -14.60 -16.19
CA GLU A 5 10.80 -14.09 -15.61
C GLU A 5 10.81 -12.56 -15.55
N ASP A 6 10.23 -11.90 -16.55
CA ASP A 6 10.07 -10.43 -16.55
C ASP A 6 9.14 -10.00 -15.39
N PHE A 7 8.05 -10.73 -15.17
CA PHE A 7 7.15 -10.49 -14.03
C PHE A 7 7.86 -10.61 -12.68
N LYS A 8 8.63 -11.69 -12.48
CA LYS A 8 9.39 -11.90 -11.24
C LYS A 8 10.42 -10.78 -11.01
N SER A 9 10.98 -10.24 -12.08
CA SER A 9 11.91 -9.12 -12.00
C SER A 9 11.20 -7.84 -11.53
N LEU A 10 10.01 -7.54 -12.07
CA LEU A 10 9.18 -6.42 -11.59
C LEU A 10 8.79 -6.58 -10.12
N ALA A 11 8.39 -7.78 -9.70
CA ALA A 11 7.93 -8.05 -8.32
C ALA A 11 9.03 -7.86 -7.25
N ARG A 12 10.30 -7.78 -7.64
CA ARG A 12 11.43 -7.52 -6.73
C ARG A 12 11.71 -6.03 -6.53
N ILE A 13 11.13 -5.17 -7.35
CA ILE A 13 11.35 -3.72 -7.27
C ILE A 13 10.48 -3.17 -6.14
N THR A 14 11.12 -2.62 -5.11
CA THR A 14 10.43 -2.05 -3.94
C THR A 14 10.24 -0.54 -4.05
N ASP A 15 11.08 0.15 -4.84
CA ASP A 15 10.90 1.57 -5.11
C ASP A 15 9.77 1.77 -6.13
N ARG A 16 8.82 2.65 -5.80
CA ARG A 16 7.62 2.87 -6.60
C ARG A 16 7.95 3.46 -7.97
N ASP A 17 8.84 4.43 -8.02
CA ASP A 17 9.12 5.18 -9.24
C ASP A 17 10.00 4.34 -10.19
N GLU A 18 10.89 3.53 -9.62
CA GLU A 18 11.62 2.47 -10.34
C GLU A 18 10.65 1.44 -10.94
N LEU A 19 9.67 0.96 -10.14
CA LEU A 19 8.70 -0.02 -10.61
C LEU A 19 7.81 0.55 -11.72
N MET A 20 7.33 1.79 -11.58
CA MET A 20 6.57 2.46 -12.64
C MET A 20 7.39 2.62 -13.93
N SER A 21 8.66 3.00 -13.79
CA SER A 21 9.56 3.15 -14.93
C SER A 21 9.80 1.81 -15.65
N ALA A 22 9.95 0.72 -14.89
CA ALA A 22 10.11 -0.62 -15.44
C ALA A 22 8.83 -1.13 -16.13
N VAL A 23 7.66 -0.91 -15.53
CA VAL A 23 6.35 -1.23 -16.14
C VAL A 23 6.14 -0.44 -17.44
N ALA A 24 6.59 0.81 -17.51
CA ALA A 24 6.46 1.64 -18.72
C ALA A 24 7.15 1.03 -19.95
N GLN A 25 8.21 0.22 -19.73
CA GLN A 25 8.97 -0.47 -20.78
C GLN A 25 8.30 -1.76 -21.29
N VAL A 26 7.21 -2.21 -20.67
CA VAL A 26 6.44 -3.37 -21.16
C VAL A 26 5.85 -3.03 -22.53
N PRO A 27 6.19 -3.80 -23.59
CA PRO A 27 5.79 -3.45 -24.96
C PRO A 27 4.31 -3.75 -25.24
N GLU A 28 3.74 -4.75 -24.58
CA GLU A 28 2.32 -5.10 -24.72
C GLU A 28 1.45 -4.07 -24.00
N GLU A 29 0.73 -3.24 -24.76
CA GLU A 29 -0.05 -2.09 -24.25
C GLU A 29 -1.11 -2.49 -23.22
N ASP A 30 -1.89 -3.53 -23.52
CA ASP A 30 -2.94 -4.02 -22.62
C ASP A 30 -2.35 -4.51 -21.28
N LEU A 31 -1.22 -5.22 -21.35
CA LEU A 31 -0.53 -5.73 -20.17
C LEU A 31 0.04 -4.57 -19.34
N ARG A 32 0.72 -3.62 -19.99
CA ARG A 32 1.25 -2.42 -19.33
C ARG A 32 0.13 -1.63 -18.64
N THR A 33 -1.01 -1.48 -19.31
CA THR A 33 -2.19 -0.81 -18.76
C THR A 33 -2.74 -1.55 -17.53
N ALA A 34 -2.89 -2.87 -17.62
CA ALA A 34 -3.34 -3.69 -16.49
C ALA A 34 -2.39 -3.61 -15.28
N LEU A 35 -1.07 -3.60 -15.52
CA LEU A 35 -0.06 -3.44 -14.48
C LEU A 35 -0.17 -2.05 -13.82
N PHE A 36 -0.33 -0.98 -14.59
CA PHE A 36 -0.53 0.36 -14.02
C PHE A 36 -1.82 0.49 -13.19
N PHE A 37 -2.94 -0.05 -13.67
CA PHE A 37 -4.18 -0.08 -12.89
C PHE A 37 -4.00 -0.84 -11.56
N THR A 38 -3.29 -1.97 -11.60
CA THR A 38 -2.97 -2.76 -10.40
C THR A 38 -2.14 -1.95 -9.41
N LEU A 39 -1.07 -1.29 -9.88
CA LEU A 39 -0.22 -0.44 -9.05
C LEU A 39 -1.00 0.72 -8.41
N LEU A 40 -1.88 1.36 -9.18
CA LEU A 40 -2.74 2.43 -8.69
C LEU A 40 -3.69 1.92 -7.59
N ALA A 41 -4.32 0.76 -7.79
CA ALA A 41 -5.21 0.15 -6.81
C ALA A 41 -4.48 -0.25 -5.52
N CYS A 42 -3.25 -0.79 -5.63
CA CYS A 42 -2.41 -1.10 -4.48
C CYS A 42 -2.03 0.17 -3.69
N GLY A 43 -1.58 1.22 -4.40
CA GLY A 43 -1.26 2.50 -3.77
C GLY A 43 -2.45 3.09 -3.01
N LYS A 44 -3.63 3.10 -3.63
CA LYS A 44 -4.86 3.58 -2.97
C LYS A 44 -5.26 2.73 -1.77
N ASN A 45 -5.12 1.41 -1.83
CA ASN A 45 -5.39 0.54 -0.69
C ASN A 45 -4.45 0.83 0.49
N ILE A 46 -3.17 1.07 0.24
CA ILE A 46 -2.21 1.42 1.30
C ILE A 46 -2.61 2.73 1.97
N GLU A 47 -2.94 3.76 1.18
CA GLU A 47 -3.41 5.06 1.69
C GLU A 47 -4.65 4.89 2.59
N ILE A 48 -5.66 4.14 2.13
CA ILE A 48 -6.89 3.87 2.87
C ILE A 48 -6.58 3.12 4.17
N ASN A 49 -5.77 2.06 4.11
CA ASN A 49 -5.42 1.25 5.27
C ASN A 49 -4.65 2.05 6.32
N ASN A 50 -3.73 2.91 5.90
CA ASN A 50 -2.98 3.78 6.80
C ASN A 50 -3.92 4.76 7.54
N GLU A 51 -4.87 5.35 6.82
CA GLU A 51 -5.86 6.24 7.42
C GLU A 51 -6.81 5.51 8.39
N LEU A 52 -7.23 4.29 8.05
CA LEU A 52 -8.02 3.44 8.95
C LEU A 52 -7.24 3.11 10.23
N TRP A 53 -5.98 2.69 10.09
CA TRP A 53 -5.12 2.41 11.23
C TRP A 53 -4.90 3.63 12.12
N ARG A 54 -4.69 4.80 11.54
CA ARG A 54 -4.57 6.06 12.28
C ARG A 54 -5.82 6.33 13.11
N ARG A 55 -7.01 6.19 12.52
CA ARG A 55 -8.29 6.41 13.22
C ARG A 55 -8.52 5.42 14.36
N GLU A 56 -8.23 4.15 14.13
CA GLU A 56 -8.37 3.12 15.16
C GLU A 56 -7.37 3.33 16.31
N HIS A 57 -6.14 3.71 15.98
CA HIS A 57 -5.14 4.06 17.00
C HIS A 57 -5.58 5.26 17.85
N GLU A 58 -6.13 6.31 17.24
CA GLU A 58 -6.69 7.45 17.98
C GLU A 58 -7.90 7.06 18.84
N ARG A 59 -8.75 6.15 18.38
CA ARG A 59 -9.88 5.62 19.17
C ARG A 59 -9.37 4.84 20.38
N ALA A 60 -8.38 3.97 20.18
CA ALA A 60 -7.75 3.22 21.27
C ALA A 60 -7.13 4.14 22.31
N ASN A 61 -6.35 5.15 21.90
CA ASN A 61 -5.73 6.11 22.82
C ASN A 61 -6.78 6.90 23.62
N ARG A 62 -7.89 7.31 23.00
CA ARG A 62 -8.99 7.98 23.73
C ARG A 62 -9.65 7.05 24.74
N ALA A 63 -9.90 5.79 24.37
CA ALA A 63 -10.48 4.80 25.27
C ALA A 63 -9.56 4.52 26.47
N GLU A 64 -8.25 4.37 26.23
CA GLU A 64 -7.25 4.19 27.28
C GLU A 64 -7.22 5.38 28.24
N ALA A 65 -7.21 6.62 27.72
CA ALA A 65 -7.24 7.82 28.54
C ALA A 65 -8.50 7.91 29.41
N MET A 66 -9.67 7.54 28.85
CA MET A 66 -10.92 7.50 29.62
C MET A 66 -10.89 6.45 30.74
N LEU A 67 -10.26 5.29 30.49
CA LEU A 67 -10.12 4.26 31.51
C LEU A 67 -9.19 4.71 32.65
N LYS A 68 -8.01 5.24 32.32
CA LYS A 68 -7.05 5.77 33.32
C LYS A 68 -7.63 6.92 34.14
N SER A 69 -8.48 7.76 33.53
CA SER A 69 -9.16 8.83 34.27
C SER A 69 -10.18 8.30 35.28
N LYS A 70 -10.80 7.14 35.02
CA LYS A 70 -11.79 6.53 35.92
C LYS A 70 -11.18 5.62 36.97
N PHE A 71 -10.04 5.01 36.64
CA PHE A 71 -9.30 4.10 37.48
C PHE A 71 -7.83 4.56 37.48
N PRO A 72 -7.49 5.60 38.27
CA PRO A 72 -6.11 6.03 38.39
C PRO A 72 -5.29 4.91 39.03
N ASP A 73 -4.08 4.71 38.53
CA ASP A 73 -3.10 3.83 39.17
C ASP A 73 -2.66 4.52 40.48
N ASP A 74 -3.04 3.97 41.63
CA ASP A 74 -2.68 4.46 42.97
C ASP A 74 -1.17 4.66 43.16
#